data_AF-A0A2T1DEB9-F1
#
_entry.id   AF-A0A2T1DEB9-F1
#
_cell.length_a   1.000
_cell.length_b   1.000
_cell.length_c   1.000
_cell.angle_alpha   90.00
_cell.angle_beta   90.00
_cell.angle_gamma   90.00
#
_symmetry.space_group_name_H-M   'P 1'
#
loop_
_entity.id
_entity.type
_entity.pdbx_description
1 polymer ?
#
loop_
_entity_poly.entity_id
_entity_poly.type
_entity_poly.pdbx_seq_one_letter_code
_entity_poly.pdbx_strand_id
1 'polypeptide(L)'
;MGWLQRLFGQEKPPDPQQAISGQPVAQAPMDASAGSPAAEAIPPERVGLNGEYDQSGLAKRVALAFDQDSEVADLDHVYVAQTGTTVVLKGKAPSQEIVNKLVEIANNVNGASAVSTDQVEIG
;
A
#
# COMPACT_ATOMS: atom_id res chain seq x y z
N MET A 1 17.32 -3.07 0.70
CA MET A 1 16.70 -1.81 0.21
C MET A 1 15.24 -1.86 0.57
N GLY A 2 14.62 -0.74 0.95
CA GLY A 2 13.20 -0.76 1.33
C GLY A 2 12.28 -1.25 0.21
N TRP A 3 11.15 -1.84 0.57
CA TRP A 3 10.13 -2.35 -0.35
C TRP A 3 9.67 -1.31 -1.35
N LEU A 4 9.37 -0.10 -0.91
CA LEU A 4 8.87 0.96 -1.80
C LEU A 4 9.92 1.34 -2.86
N GLN A 5 11.18 1.45 -2.43
CA GLN A 5 12.30 1.75 -3.33
C GLN A 5 12.57 0.59 -4.28
N ARG A 6 12.56 -0.65 -3.78
CA ARG A 6 12.84 -1.85 -4.58
C ARG A 6 11.77 -2.12 -5.63
N LEU A 7 10.50 -1.98 -5.25
CA LEU A 7 9.37 -2.35 -6.12
C LEU A 7 8.92 -1.22 -7.04
N PHE A 8 9.04 0.03 -6.60
CA PHE A 8 8.47 1.18 -7.31
C PHE A 8 9.50 2.27 -7.63
N GLY A 9 10.75 2.14 -7.18
CA GLY A 9 11.77 3.17 -7.35
C GLY A 9 11.44 4.48 -6.63
N GLN A 10 10.59 4.42 -5.60
CA GLN A 10 10.15 5.59 -4.83
C GLN A 10 10.73 5.59 -3.42
N GLU A 11 11.17 6.76 -2.98
CA GLU A 11 11.65 6.97 -1.62
C GLU A 11 10.48 7.02 -0.64
N LYS A 12 10.76 6.73 0.65
CA LYS A 12 9.74 6.82 1.70
C LYS A 12 9.28 8.28 1.86
N PRO A 13 7.97 8.56 1.94
CA PRO A 13 7.46 9.90 2.18
C PRO A 13 7.85 10.38 3.59
N PRO A 14 7.85 11.70 3.85
CA PRO A 14 8.19 12.27 5.16
C PRO A 14 7.27 11.79 6.29
N ASP A 15 6.00 11.50 5.99
CA ASP A 15 4.99 11.04 6.94
C ASP A 15 4.40 9.67 6.52
N PRO A 16 5.10 8.55 6.80
CA PRO A 16 4.68 7.22 6.34
C PRO A 16 3.32 6.78 6.88
N GLN A 17 3.00 7.10 8.13
CA GLN A 17 1.73 6.71 8.77
C GLN A 17 0.54 7.40 8.10
N GLN A 18 0.69 8.67 7.72
CA GLN A 18 -0.32 9.39 6.96
C GLN A 18 -0.48 8.77 5.57
N ALA A 19 0.62 8.50 4.88
CA ALA A 19 0.59 7.86 3.58
C ALA A 19 -0.14 6.50 3.64
N ILE A 20 0.19 5.62 4.61
CA ILE A 20 -0.43 4.29 4.79
C ILE A 20 -1.93 4.38 5.07
N SER A 21 -2.38 5.42 5.78
CA SER A 21 -3.81 5.60 6.10
C SER A 21 -4.69 5.76 4.86
N GLY A 22 -4.12 6.14 3.71
CA GLY A 22 -4.88 6.41 2.49
C GLY A 22 -5.82 7.61 2.61
N GLN A 23 -5.68 8.42 3.68
CA GLN A 23 -6.42 9.66 3.79
C GLN A 23 -5.73 10.73 2.94
N PRO A 24 -6.48 11.54 2.17
CA PRO A 24 -5.90 12.70 1.51
C PRO A 24 -5.27 13.60 2.58
N VAL A 25 -4.02 14.01 2.34
CA VAL A 25 -3.44 15.13 3.10
C VAL A 25 -4.42 16.28 2.99
N ALA A 26 -4.83 16.85 4.11
CA ALA A 26 -5.65 18.07 4.09
C ALA A 26 -4.80 19.17 3.46
N GLN A 27 -4.84 19.30 2.13
CA GLN A 27 -4.50 20.54 1.48
C GLN A 27 -5.44 21.58 2.09
N ALA A 28 -4.86 22.67 2.59
CA ALA A 28 -5.56 23.81 3.20
C ALA A 28 -6.86 24.10 2.44
N PRO A 29 -7.95 24.51 3.13
CA PRO A 29 -9.30 24.50 2.58
C PRO A 29 -9.33 25.20 1.22
N MET A 30 -9.32 24.42 0.15
CA MET A 30 -9.75 24.91 -1.14
C MET A 30 -11.27 25.00 -1.02
N ASP A 31 -11.71 26.21 -0.72
CA ASP A 31 -13.05 26.75 -0.88
C ASP A 31 -14.08 25.68 -1.29
N ALA A 32 -14.73 25.08 -0.29
CA ALA A 32 -15.93 24.30 -0.50
C ALA A 32 -17.06 25.24 -0.92
N SER A 33 -16.96 25.77 -2.14
CA SER A 33 -18.07 26.47 -2.77
C SER A 33 -19.11 25.42 -3.10
N ALA A 34 -20.24 25.48 -2.40
CA ALA A 34 -21.42 24.69 -2.64
C ALA A 34 -21.89 24.89 -4.09
N GLY A 35 -21.47 24.02 -5.00
CA GLY A 35 -21.83 24.13 -6.42
C GLY A 35 -21.02 23.31 -7.42
N SER A 36 -19.89 22.71 -7.05
CA SER A 36 -19.18 21.78 -7.94
C SER A 36 -19.84 20.38 -7.90
N PRO A 37 -19.96 19.66 -9.03
CA PRO A 37 -20.38 18.26 -9.00
C PRO A 37 -19.45 17.53 -8.04
N ALA A 38 -19.99 16.66 -7.17
CA ALA A 38 -19.21 15.92 -6.18
C ALA A 38 -17.89 15.47 -6.81
N ALA A 39 -16.77 16.03 -6.35
CA ALA A 39 -15.46 15.58 -6.82
C ALA A 39 -15.46 14.07 -6.61
N GLU A 40 -15.42 13.31 -7.70
CA GLU A 40 -15.46 11.84 -7.64
C GLU A 40 -14.38 11.40 -6.66
N ALA A 41 -14.83 10.90 -5.50
CA ALA A 41 -13.93 10.50 -4.44
C ALA A 41 -12.99 9.43 -5.02
N ILE A 42 -11.68 9.67 -4.92
CA ILE A 42 -10.68 8.70 -5.36
C ILE A 42 -10.97 7.39 -4.60
N PRO A 43 -11.18 6.26 -5.31
CA PRO A 43 -11.38 4.98 -4.65
C PRO A 43 -10.23 4.70 -3.69
N PRO A 44 -10.47 4.13 -2.50
CA PRO A 44 -9.45 4.00 -1.46
C PRO A 44 -8.21 3.23 -1.97
N GLU A 45 -8.39 2.21 -2.80
CA GLU A 45 -7.30 1.44 -3.42
C GLU A 45 -6.49 2.21 -4.48
N ARG A 46 -7.01 3.37 -4.90
CA ARG A 46 -6.40 4.28 -5.89
C ARG A 46 -5.81 5.53 -5.27
N VAL A 47 -5.90 5.72 -3.96
CA VAL A 47 -5.20 6.83 -3.31
C VAL A 47 -3.68 6.60 -3.41
N GLY A 48 -2.87 7.60 -3.67
CA GLY A 48 -1.40 7.51 -3.74
C GLY A 48 -0.76 7.64 -2.37
N LEU A 49 0.56 7.87 -2.33
CA LEU A 49 1.27 8.11 -1.07
C LEU A 49 1.03 9.52 -0.51
N ASN A 50 0.67 10.49 -1.36
CA ASN A 50 0.40 11.87 -0.96
C ASN A 50 -1.08 12.27 -1.15
N GLY A 51 -1.97 11.29 -1.30
CA GLY A 51 -3.40 11.55 -1.51
C GLY A 51 -3.81 11.72 -2.98
N GLU A 52 -2.88 11.68 -3.93
CA GLU A 52 -3.19 11.76 -5.37
C GLU A 52 -3.89 10.50 -5.90
N TYR A 53 -4.44 10.55 -7.11
CA TYR A 53 -4.89 9.34 -7.79
C TYR A 53 -3.68 8.55 -8.33
N ASP A 54 -3.59 7.27 -7.97
CA ASP A 54 -2.54 6.36 -8.39
C ASP A 54 -3.10 4.98 -8.73
N GLN A 55 -2.81 4.51 -9.95
CA GLN A 55 -3.19 3.18 -10.41
C GLN A 55 -2.59 2.05 -9.56
N SER A 56 -1.50 2.30 -8.84
CA SER A 56 -0.80 1.37 -7.95
C SER A 56 -0.79 1.86 -6.50
N GLY A 57 -1.74 2.72 -6.15
CA GLY A 57 -1.81 3.41 -4.86
C GLY A 57 -1.79 2.48 -3.64
N LEU A 58 -2.69 1.49 -3.61
CA LEU A 58 -2.73 0.48 -2.54
C LEU A 58 -1.41 -0.31 -2.43
N ALA A 59 -0.85 -0.77 -3.54
CA ALA A 59 0.38 -1.57 -3.56
C ALA A 59 1.57 -0.77 -3.03
N LYS A 60 1.67 0.52 -3.37
CA LYS A 60 2.69 1.42 -2.83
C LYS A 60 2.53 1.63 -1.33
N ARG A 61 1.31 1.85 -0.84
CA ARG A 61 1.04 1.96 0.60
C ARG A 61 1.34 0.66 1.35
N VAL A 62 1.02 -0.49 0.78
CA VAL A 62 1.35 -1.80 1.36
C VAL A 62 2.85 -2.01 1.41
N ALA A 63 3.58 -1.70 0.34
CA ALA A 63 5.04 -1.74 0.34
C ALA A 63 5.63 -0.81 1.41
N LEU A 64 5.08 0.41 1.55
CA LEU A 64 5.47 1.33 2.60
C LEU A 64 5.16 0.79 4.01
N ALA A 65 4.04 0.08 4.20
CA ALA A 65 3.68 -0.54 5.46
C ALA A 65 4.64 -1.69 5.84
N PHE A 66 5.04 -2.53 4.88
CA PHE A 66 6.07 -3.55 5.10
C PHE A 66 7.42 -2.92 5.46
N ASP A 67 7.73 -1.77 4.87
CA ASP A 67 8.90 -0.97 5.18
C ASP A 67 8.93 -0.37 6.61
N GLN A 68 7.80 -0.40 7.34
CA GLN A 68 7.70 0.03 8.74
C GLN A 68 7.82 -1.13 9.75
N ASP A 69 7.69 -2.38 9.29
CA ASP A 69 7.71 -3.54 10.16
C ASP A 69 9.06 -4.26 10.05
N SER A 70 9.84 -4.25 11.13
CA SER A 70 11.19 -4.80 11.16
C SER A 70 11.27 -6.31 10.89
N GLU A 71 10.18 -7.06 11.05
CA GLU A 71 10.17 -8.52 10.82
C GLU A 71 10.12 -8.85 9.32
N VAL A 72 9.61 -7.93 8.49
CA VAL A 72 9.40 -8.15 7.05
C VAL A 72 10.10 -7.12 6.15
N ALA A 73 10.65 -6.04 6.71
CA ALA A 73 11.30 -4.97 5.96
C ALA A 73 12.46 -5.44 5.07
N ASP A 74 13.16 -6.50 5.47
CA ASP A 74 14.35 -7.02 4.79
C ASP A 74 14.07 -8.19 3.82
N LEU A 75 12.80 -8.41 3.44
CA LEU A 75 12.45 -9.47 2.50
C LEU A 75 12.66 -9.05 1.04
N ASP A 76 13.72 -9.59 0.43
CA ASP A 76 14.08 -9.25 -0.96
C ASP A 76 13.35 -10.07 -2.03
N HIS A 77 12.85 -11.26 -1.66
CA HIS A 77 12.30 -12.24 -2.62
C HIS A 77 10.77 -12.30 -2.68
N VAL A 78 10.08 -11.44 -1.93
CA VAL A 78 8.63 -11.27 -2.02
C VAL A 78 8.32 -9.97 -2.76
N TYR A 79 7.24 -9.94 -3.53
CA TYR A 79 6.81 -8.80 -4.33
C TYR A 79 5.36 -8.48 -4.03
N VAL A 80 5.02 -7.20 -4.12
CA VAL A 80 3.64 -6.70 -3.94
C VAL A 80 3.12 -6.21 -5.27
N ALA A 81 1.95 -6.71 -5.65
CA ALA A 81 1.15 -6.18 -6.73
C ALA A 81 -0.27 -5.89 -6.24
N GLN A 82 -1.06 -5.19 -7.04
CA GLN A 82 -2.49 -5.02 -6.80
C GLN A 82 -3.31 -5.38 -8.02
N THR A 83 -4.54 -5.79 -7.79
CA THR A 83 -5.57 -5.97 -8.82
C THR A 83 -6.88 -5.44 -8.24
N GLY A 84 -7.22 -4.21 -8.59
CA GLY A 84 -8.31 -3.48 -7.91
C GLY A 84 -8.02 -3.36 -6.42
N THR A 85 -8.95 -3.83 -5.59
CA THR A 85 -8.88 -3.82 -4.12
C THR A 85 -8.18 -5.06 -3.54
N THR A 86 -7.62 -5.93 -4.38
CA THR A 86 -6.89 -7.14 -3.94
C THR A 86 -5.39 -6.92 -4.00
N VAL A 87 -4.71 -7.14 -2.88
CA VAL A 87 -3.24 -7.19 -2.81
C VAL A 87 -2.80 -8.58 -3.24
N VAL A 88 -1.83 -8.67 -4.14
CA VAL A 88 -1.28 -9.94 -4.60
C VAL A 88 0.18 -10.02 -4.17
N LEU A 89 0.47 -10.93 -3.25
CA LEU A 89 1.82 -11.25 -2.83
C LEU A 89 2.38 -12.35 -3.73
N LYS A 90 3.63 -12.19 -4.17
CA LYS A 90 4.29 -13.11 -5.10
C LYS A 90 5.74 -13.35 -4.71
N GLY A 91 6.31 -14.48 -5.12
CA GLY A 91 7.72 -14.79 -4.94
C GLY A 91 7.95 -15.78 -3.80
N LYS A 92 9.05 -15.62 -3.06
CA LYS A 92 9.50 -16.61 -2.08
C LYS A 92 9.60 -16.01 -0.68
N ALA A 93 8.88 -16.60 0.27
CA ALA A 93 8.89 -16.22 1.68
C ALA A 93 9.60 -17.30 2.52
N PRO A 94 10.31 -16.94 3.59
CA PRO A 94 11.10 -17.88 4.39
C PRO A 94 10.25 -18.82 5.25
N SER A 95 9.02 -18.43 5.61
CA SER A 95 8.12 -19.23 6.43
C SER A 95 6.66 -18.81 6.25
N GLN A 96 5.73 -19.69 6.64
CA GLN A 96 4.30 -19.38 6.68
C GLN A 96 4.00 -18.23 7.66
N GLU A 97 4.75 -18.11 8.75
CA GLU A 97 4.57 -17.04 9.73
C GLU A 97 4.82 -15.67 9.11
N ILE A 98 5.87 -15.55 8.29
CA ILE A 98 6.15 -14.32 7.53
C ILE A 98 5.04 -14.03 6.51
N VAL A 99 4.53 -15.05 5.82
CA VAL A 99 3.38 -14.85 4.91
C VAL A 99 2.15 -14.33 5.67
N ASN A 100 1.84 -14.91 6.83
CA ASN A 100 0.72 -14.48 7.65
C ASN A 100 0.89 -13.03 8.13
N LYS A 101 2.11 -12.66 8.54
CA LYS A 101 2.45 -11.29 8.94
C LYS A 101 2.26 -10.30 7.79
N LEU A 102 2.75 -10.63 6.59
CA LEU A 102 2.55 -9.81 5.40
C LEU A 102 1.06 -9.63 5.07
N VAL A 103 0.27 -10.70 5.18
CA VAL A 103 -1.18 -10.66 4.98
C VAL A 103 -1.85 -9.76 6.03
N GLU A 104 -1.48 -9.86 7.30
CA GLU A 104 -2.02 -9.02 8.37
C GLU A 104 -1.75 -7.54 8.11
N ILE A 105 -0.49 -7.18 7.82
CA ILE A 105 -0.11 -5.79 7.54
C ILE A 105 -0.87 -5.28 6.30
N ALA A 106 -0.94 -6.07 5.22
CA ALA A 106 -1.63 -5.67 3.99
C ALA A 106 -3.14 -5.46 4.20
N ASN A 107 -3.80 -6.28 5.02
CA ASN A 107 -5.23 -6.10 5.34
C ASN A 107 -5.51 -4.86 6.18
N ASN A 108 -4.54 -4.38 6.97
CA ASN A 108 -4.68 -3.15 7.75
C ASN A 108 -4.51 -1.88 6.90
N VAL A 109 -4.12 -1.98 5.63
CA VAL A 109 -4.02 -0.83 4.73
C VAL A 109 -5.38 -0.48 4.16
N ASN A 110 -5.75 0.80 4.26
CA ASN A 110 -7.02 1.30 3.73
C ASN A 110 -7.15 1.00 2.22
N GLY A 111 -8.28 0.43 1.81
CA GLY A 111 -8.57 0.03 0.43
C GLY A 111 -8.23 -1.42 0.09
N ALA A 112 -7.53 -2.15 0.97
CA ALA A 112 -7.39 -3.60 0.84
C ALA A 112 -8.71 -4.28 1.24
N SER A 113 -9.23 -5.12 0.34
CA SER A 113 -10.40 -5.97 0.60
C SER A 113 -10.04 -7.46 0.70
N ALA A 114 -8.92 -7.85 0.09
CA ALA A 114 -8.43 -9.21 0.06
C ALA A 114 -6.92 -9.20 -0.19
N VAL A 115 -6.27 -10.27 0.25
CA VAL A 115 -4.86 -10.55 -0.02
C VAL A 115 -4.75 -11.95 -0.61
N SER A 116 -4.20 -12.07 -1.82
CA SER A 116 -3.90 -13.36 -2.45
C SER A 116 -2.43 -13.69 -2.25
N THR A 117 -2.17 -14.92 -1.79
CA THR A 117 -0.84 -15.49 -1.57
C THR A 117 -0.59 -16.70 -2.47
N ASP A 118 -1.44 -16.92 -3.49
CA ASP A 118 -1.39 -18.10 -4.37
C ASP A 118 -0.09 -18.19 -5.19
N GLN A 119 0.62 -17.07 -5.29
CA GLN A 119 1.89 -16.94 -6.01
C GLN A 119 3.08 -16.81 -5.05
N VAL A 120 2.90 -17.12 -3.77
CA VAL A 120 3.96 -17.16 -2.77
C VAL A 120 4.37 -18.61 -2.52
N GLU A 121 5.65 -18.89 -2.70
CA GLU A 121 6.30 -20.14 -2.34
C GLU A 121 6.99 -19.99 -0.99
N ILE A 122 6.94 -21.04 -0.16
CA ILE A 122 7.59 -21.06 1.15
C ILE A 122 8.87 -21.87 1.06
N GLY A 123 10.00 -21.32 1.51
CA GLY A 123 11.23 -22.07 1.79
C GLY A 123 12.51 -21.29 1.58
#